data_AF-A0A7K0SML2-F1
#
_entry.id   AF-A0A7K0SML2-F1
#
_cell.length_a   1.000
_cell.length_b   1.000
_cell.length_c   1.000
_cell.angle_alpha   90.00
_cell.angle_beta   90.00
_cell.angle_gamma   90.00
#
_symmetry.space_group_name_H-M   'P 1'
#
loop_
_entity.id
_entity.type
_entity.pdbx_description
1 polymer ?
#
loop_
_entity_poly.entity_id
_entity_poly.type
_entity_poly.pdbx_seq_one_letter_code
_entity_poly.pdbx_strand_id
1 'polypeptide(L)'
;MESESEQSVSMIDRILGRDKKAAPTTFDTSGFDGDQLDLEERSALRRVSGLSTELQDITDVEYRQLRLEKVVLIGVWGRGTVLEAENSLRELAALAETAGAQVLDGLLQRRAFPDPASYLGKGKAQELKAIVAACEADTVIADTELAPSQRRNLEDIVKVKVVDRTAIILDIFAQHAKSREGKAQVEL
;
A
#
# COMPACT_ATOMS: atom_id res chain seq x y z
N MET A 1 63.76 47.49 26.57
CA MET A 1 63.12 46.59 27.53
C MET A 1 62.94 45.28 26.79
N GLU A 2 63.98 44.44 26.77
CA GLU A 2 64.22 43.41 27.80
C GLU A 2 63.03 42.44 27.82
N SER A 3 63.17 41.15 27.57
CA SER A 3 64.24 40.27 28.00
C SER A 3 64.16 38.95 27.24
N GLU A 4 65.34 38.41 26.97
CA GLU A 4 65.58 37.01 26.68
C GLU A 4 65.23 36.13 27.89
N SER A 5 64.77 34.92 27.60
CA SER A 5 65.21 33.71 28.30
C SER A 5 65.01 32.56 27.31
N GLU A 6 66.02 32.11 26.58
CA GLU A 6 67.05 31.18 27.07
C GLU A 6 66.39 29.99 27.81
N GLN A 7 66.64 28.74 27.49
CA GLN A 7 67.73 28.15 26.74
C GLN A 7 67.47 26.64 26.67
N SER A 8 68.19 25.99 25.75
CA SER A 8 68.78 24.66 25.94
C SER A 8 67.85 23.45 25.74
N VAL A 9 68.25 22.35 25.10
CA VAL A 9 69.56 21.73 24.89
C VAL A 9 69.44 20.96 23.57
N SER A 10 70.30 21.23 22.58
CA SER A 10 71.34 20.32 22.05
C SER A 10 70.80 19.00 21.46
N MET A 11 71.27 18.48 20.35
CA MET A 11 72.61 18.48 19.76
C MET A 11 72.47 17.66 18.48
N ILE A 12 73.28 17.95 17.47
CA ILE A 12 73.75 16.99 16.45
C ILE A 12 72.65 16.56 15.45
N ASP A 13 72.77 16.64 14.14
CA ASP A 13 73.77 17.00 13.14
C ASP A 13 73.13 16.46 11.84
N ARG A 14 73.44 17.07 10.70
CA ARG A 14 73.58 16.35 9.41
C ARG A 14 72.32 15.68 8.79
N ILE A 15 72.02 15.76 7.49
CA ILE A 15 72.69 16.30 6.31
C ILE A 15 71.77 15.99 5.11
N LEU A 16 71.68 16.91 4.13
CA LEU A 16 71.47 16.71 2.66
C LEU A 16 70.30 15.81 2.17
N GLY A 17 69.46 16.17 1.21
CA GLY A 17 69.46 17.20 0.16
C GLY A 17 68.05 17.28 -0.49
N ARG A 18 67.61 18.42 -1.03
CA ARG A 18 67.73 18.82 -2.46
C ARG A 18 67.20 17.73 -3.42
N ASP A 19 66.25 17.96 -4.32
CA ASP A 19 66.02 19.09 -5.24
C ASP A 19 64.59 18.96 -5.85
N LYS A 20 63.78 20.05 -5.95
CA LYS A 20 63.39 20.80 -7.20
C LYS A 20 62.52 20.01 -8.22
N LYS A 21 61.49 20.54 -8.90
CA LYS A 21 61.10 21.92 -9.28
C LYS A 21 59.72 21.93 -10.00
N ALA A 22 58.96 23.02 -9.78
CA ALA A 22 58.17 23.87 -10.71
C ALA A 22 57.36 23.26 -11.91
N ALA A 23 56.01 23.38 -12.03
CA ALA A 23 55.12 24.55 -12.32
C ALA A 23 54.86 24.77 -13.86
N PRO A 24 53.90 25.59 -14.35
CA PRO A 24 52.44 25.74 -14.07
C PRO A 24 51.53 26.07 -15.33
N THR A 25 50.19 26.19 -15.13
CA THR A 25 49.16 27.08 -15.81
C THR A 25 48.72 26.79 -17.28
N THR A 26 47.45 26.93 -17.77
CA THR A 26 46.34 27.93 -17.61
C THR A 26 44.91 27.44 -18.05
N PHE A 27 43.85 27.86 -17.30
CA PHE A 27 42.47 28.41 -17.60
C PHE A 27 41.58 27.90 -18.80
N ASP A 28 40.23 27.82 -18.82
CA ASP A 28 39.12 28.28 -17.94
C ASP A 28 37.73 27.62 -18.25
N THR A 29 36.79 27.73 -17.30
CA THR A 29 35.30 27.73 -17.34
C THR A 29 34.39 26.49 -17.52
N SER A 30 33.50 26.38 -16.51
CA SER A 30 32.08 25.95 -16.47
C SER A 30 31.73 24.53 -16.03
N GLY A 31 31.03 24.41 -14.89
CA GLY A 31 30.35 23.18 -14.49
C GLY A 31 29.90 23.18 -13.03
N PHE A 32 28.63 23.50 -12.81
CA PHE A 32 27.73 23.03 -11.74
C PHE A 32 28.36 22.43 -10.47
N ASP A 33 28.19 23.13 -9.34
CA ASP A 33 28.42 22.63 -7.98
C ASP A 33 27.38 21.56 -7.60
N GLY A 34 27.86 20.43 -7.08
CA GLY A 34 27.04 19.34 -6.54
C GLY A 34 27.66 17.94 -6.62
N ASP A 35 28.76 17.79 -7.35
CA ASP A 35 29.50 16.53 -7.48
C ASP A 35 30.43 16.28 -6.26
N GLN A 36 29.92 16.53 -5.06
CA GLN A 36 30.59 16.22 -3.79
C GLN A 36 30.28 14.76 -3.38
N LEU A 37 30.58 13.83 -4.27
CA LEU A 37 30.68 12.41 -3.92
C LEU A 37 32.15 12.04 -4.10
N ASP A 38 32.77 11.67 -2.99
CA ASP A 38 34.20 11.36 -2.92
C ASP A 38 34.58 10.37 -4.03
N LEU A 39 35.68 10.65 -4.74
CA LEU A 39 36.18 9.82 -5.85
C LEU A 39 36.36 8.35 -5.45
N GLU A 40 36.57 8.09 -4.15
CA GLU A 40 36.65 6.75 -3.58
C GLU A 40 35.31 6.00 -3.62
N GLU A 41 34.17 6.66 -3.36
CA GLU A 41 32.84 6.03 -3.35
C GLU A 41 32.38 5.61 -4.75
N ARG A 42 32.72 6.37 -5.79
CA ARG A 42 32.40 6.02 -7.19
C ARG A 42 33.13 4.76 -7.66
N SER A 43 34.31 4.46 -7.10
CA SER A 43 35.12 3.29 -7.48
C SER A 43 34.76 2.02 -6.69
N ALA A 44 34.02 2.16 -5.59
CA ALA A 44 33.61 1.06 -4.72
C ALA A 44 32.35 0.35 -5.24
N LEU A 45 32.39 -0.14 -6.49
CA LEU A 45 31.37 -1.07 -6.98
C LEU A 45 31.55 -2.43 -6.28
N ARG A 46 30.85 -2.62 -5.16
CA ARG A 46 30.77 -3.92 -4.49
C ARG A 46 29.83 -4.83 -5.28
N ARG A 47 30.36 -5.92 -5.83
CA ARG A 47 29.54 -6.97 -6.45
C ARG A 47 28.62 -7.56 -5.37
N VAL A 48 27.31 -7.30 -5.48
CA VAL A 48 26.30 -7.99 -4.65
C VAL A 48 26.13 -9.38 -5.23
N SER A 49 26.71 -10.37 -4.56
CA SER A 49 26.54 -11.78 -4.89
C SER A 49 25.07 -12.16 -4.61
N GLY A 50 24.38 -12.78 -5.58
CA GLY A 50 22.98 -13.21 -5.40
C GLY A 50 21.95 -12.46 -6.25
N LEU A 51 22.33 -11.46 -7.04
CA LEU A 51 21.48 -10.88 -8.10
C LEU A 51 21.39 -11.76 -9.36
N SER A 52 21.53 -13.08 -9.20
CA SER A 52 21.28 -14.02 -10.28
C SER A 52 19.77 -14.14 -10.48
N THR A 53 19.26 -13.69 -11.62
CA THR A 53 17.92 -14.03 -12.11
C THR A 53 17.97 -15.34 -12.91
N GLU A 54 18.77 -16.31 -12.46
CA GLU A 54 18.52 -17.69 -12.86
C GLU A 54 17.24 -18.11 -12.17
N LEU A 55 16.15 -18.10 -12.94
CA LEU A 55 14.90 -18.76 -12.62
C LEU A 55 15.25 -20.22 -12.32
N GLN A 56 15.44 -20.54 -11.04
CA GLN A 56 15.17 -21.87 -10.57
C GLN A 56 13.68 -22.06 -10.80
N ASP A 57 13.33 -22.92 -11.77
CA ASP A 57 12.00 -23.50 -11.87
C ASP A 57 11.73 -24.21 -10.54
N ILE A 58 11.17 -23.47 -9.60
CA ILE A 58 10.55 -24.03 -8.42
C ILE A 58 9.26 -24.64 -8.91
N THR A 59 9.33 -25.90 -9.31
CA THR A 59 8.14 -26.74 -9.51
C THR A 59 7.58 -27.21 -8.16
N ASP A 60 7.49 -26.31 -7.19
CA ASP A 60 6.63 -26.49 -6.03
C ASP A 60 5.31 -25.83 -6.36
N VAL A 61 4.47 -26.58 -7.09
CA VAL A 61 3.04 -26.34 -7.08
C VAL A 61 2.53 -26.76 -5.70
N GLU A 62 2.90 -25.99 -4.66
CA GLU A 62 2.09 -25.93 -3.47
C GLU A 62 0.71 -25.50 -3.95
N TYR A 63 -0.27 -26.38 -3.79
CA TYR A 63 -1.67 -26.02 -3.92
C TYR A 63 -1.93 -24.94 -2.86
N ARG A 64 -1.66 -23.67 -3.19
CA ARG A 64 -2.17 -22.53 -2.45
C ARG A 64 -3.67 -22.71 -2.47
N GLN A 65 -4.22 -23.19 -1.37
CA GLN A 65 -5.66 -23.27 -1.19
C GLN A 65 -6.20 -21.88 -1.52
N LEU A 66 -7.04 -21.80 -2.55
CA LEU A 66 -7.77 -20.59 -2.88
C LEU A 66 -8.61 -20.26 -1.64
N ARG A 67 -8.13 -19.32 -0.82
CA ARG A 67 -8.87 -18.82 0.33
C ARG A 67 -9.96 -17.91 -0.21
N LEU A 68 -11.21 -18.32 -0.03
CA LEU A 68 -12.36 -17.47 -0.32
C LEU A 68 -12.27 -16.21 0.55
N GLU A 69 -12.57 -15.06 -0.04
CA GLU A 69 -12.68 -13.79 0.70
C GLU A 69 -13.90 -13.88 1.61
N LYS A 70 -13.71 -13.74 2.92
CA LYS A 70 -14.79 -13.81 3.91
C LYS A 70 -15.51 -12.47 4.00
N VAL A 71 -16.83 -12.44 3.85
CA VAL A 71 -17.58 -11.17 3.75
C VAL A 71 -18.76 -11.07 4.71
N VAL A 72 -19.04 -9.84 5.15
CA VAL A 72 -20.28 -9.48 5.86
C VAL A 72 -21.06 -8.49 5.00
N LEU A 73 -22.37 -8.71 4.88
CA LEU A 73 -23.24 -7.86 4.06
C LEU A 73 -23.92 -6.80 4.94
N ILE A 74 -24.12 -5.59 4.41
CA ILE A 74 -24.88 -4.55 5.10
C ILE A 74 -25.89 -3.89 4.17
N GLY A 75 -27.06 -3.55 4.69
CA GLY A 75 -28.09 -2.85 3.93
C GLY A 75 -28.91 -1.88 4.78
N VAL A 76 -29.29 -0.76 4.17
CA VAL A 76 -30.21 0.22 4.74
C VAL A 76 -31.48 0.27 3.91
N TRP A 77 -32.64 0.17 4.56
CA TRP A 77 -33.94 0.29 3.90
C TRP A 77 -34.84 1.33 4.58
N GLY A 78 -35.44 2.20 3.78
CA GLY A 78 -36.32 3.28 4.26
C GLY A 78 -37.77 3.17 3.81
N ARG A 79 -38.01 2.52 2.67
CA ARG A 79 -39.33 2.27 2.08
C ARG A 79 -39.48 0.77 1.80
N GLY A 80 -40.72 0.34 1.60
CA GLY A 80 -41.03 -1.07 1.38
C GLY A 80 -41.17 -1.86 2.68
N THR A 81 -41.10 -3.17 2.55
CA THR A 81 -41.23 -4.14 3.65
C THR A 81 -39.88 -4.70 4.05
N VAL A 82 -39.79 -5.26 5.26
CA VAL A 82 -38.58 -5.95 5.71
C VAL A 82 -38.25 -7.15 4.80
N LEU A 83 -39.29 -7.82 4.27
CA LEU A 83 -39.12 -8.95 3.36
C LEU A 83 -38.45 -8.54 2.05
N GLU A 84 -38.81 -7.38 1.49
CA GLU A 84 -38.16 -6.84 0.29
C GLU A 84 -36.68 -6.51 0.57
N ALA A 85 -36.37 -5.94 1.72
CA ALA A 85 -34.99 -5.64 2.12
C ALA A 85 -34.16 -6.93 2.32
N GLU A 86 -34.74 -7.95 2.94
CA GLU A 86 -34.09 -9.27 3.08
C GLU A 86 -33.88 -9.95 1.73
N ASN A 87 -34.83 -9.85 0.81
CA ASN A 87 -34.68 -10.38 -0.54
C ASN A 87 -33.54 -9.68 -1.28
N SER A 88 -33.42 -8.35 -1.17
CA SER A 88 -32.29 -7.57 -1.72
C SER A 88 -30.95 -8.04 -1.16
N LEU A 89 -30.86 -8.27 0.15
CA LEU A 89 -29.63 -8.74 0.77
C LEU A 89 -29.28 -10.19 0.37
N ARG A 90 -30.28 -11.06 0.18
CA ARG A 90 -30.06 -12.42 -0.33
C ARG A 90 -29.59 -12.42 -1.79
N GLU A 91 -30.09 -11.50 -2.61
CA GLU A 91 -29.57 -11.27 -3.97
C GLU A 91 -28.09 -10.87 -3.92
N LEU A 92 -27.74 -9.89 -3.07
CA LEU A 92 -26.35 -9.47 -2.88
C LEU A 92 -25.44 -10.62 -2.42
N ALA A 93 -25.94 -11.50 -1.54
CA ALA A 93 -25.22 -12.69 -1.11
C ALA A 93 -24.90 -13.61 -2.30
N ALA A 94 -25.89 -13.89 -3.15
CA ALA A 94 -25.70 -14.71 -4.34
C ALA A 94 -24.69 -14.08 -5.33
N LEU A 95 -24.68 -12.75 -5.46
CA LEU A 95 -23.68 -12.04 -6.25
C LEU A 95 -22.27 -12.19 -5.65
N ALA A 96 -22.12 -11.99 -4.34
CA ALA A 96 -20.84 -12.16 -3.66
C ALA A 96 -20.29 -13.60 -3.79
N GLU A 97 -21.15 -14.60 -3.64
CA GLU A 97 -20.78 -16.02 -3.85
C GLU A 97 -20.36 -16.29 -5.30
N THR A 98 -21.07 -15.70 -6.27
CA THR A 98 -20.70 -15.78 -7.70
C THR A 98 -19.34 -15.14 -7.98
N ALA A 99 -18.98 -14.09 -7.24
CA ALA A 99 -17.65 -13.46 -7.30
C ALA A 99 -16.55 -14.24 -6.57
N GLY A 100 -16.88 -15.37 -5.92
CA GLY A 100 -15.91 -16.22 -5.20
C GLY A 100 -15.71 -15.84 -3.72
N ALA A 101 -16.63 -15.07 -3.13
CA ALA A 101 -16.60 -14.74 -1.71
C ALA A 101 -17.41 -15.77 -0.87
N GLN A 102 -17.05 -15.89 0.41
CA GLN A 102 -17.82 -16.63 1.41
C GLN A 102 -18.60 -15.65 2.29
N VAL A 103 -19.93 -15.64 2.19
CA VAL A 103 -20.78 -14.80 3.02
C VAL A 103 -20.91 -15.39 4.42
N LEU A 104 -20.55 -14.62 5.45
CA LEU A 104 -20.55 -15.06 6.84
C LEU A 104 -21.75 -14.55 7.64
N ASP A 105 -22.18 -13.30 7.39
CA ASP A 105 -23.28 -12.66 8.11
C ASP A 105 -23.88 -11.50 7.30
N GLY A 106 -25.03 -10.97 7.75
CA GLY A 106 -25.75 -9.87 7.13
C GLY A 106 -26.45 -8.97 8.14
N LEU A 107 -26.30 -7.65 7.97
CA LEU A 107 -26.93 -6.64 8.83
C LEU A 107 -27.87 -5.72 8.04
N LEU A 108 -29.16 -5.76 8.38
CA LEU A 108 -30.16 -4.81 7.87
C LEU A 108 -30.53 -3.77 8.91
N GLN A 109 -30.57 -2.51 8.48
CA GLN A 109 -31.03 -1.39 9.30
C GLN A 109 -32.19 -0.66 8.64
N ARG A 110 -33.29 -0.51 9.38
CA ARG A 110 -34.37 0.37 8.95
C ARG A 110 -33.99 1.83 9.21
N ARG A 111 -33.94 2.65 8.16
CA ARG A 111 -33.66 4.09 8.25
C ARG A 111 -34.19 4.79 7.00
N ALA A 112 -34.83 5.96 7.14
CA ALA A 112 -35.42 6.68 6.02
C ALA A 112 -34.41 6.98 4.90
N PHE A 113 -33.19 7.39 5.28
CA PHE A 113 -32.07 7.64 4.38
C PHE A 113 -30.77 7.16 5.04
N PRO A 114 -29.79 6.66 4.27
CA PRO A 114 -28.46 6.35 4.78
C PRO A 114 -27.83 7.54 5.51
N ASP A 115 -27.02 7.24 6.51
CA ASP A 115 -26.22 8.25 7.18
C ASP A 115 -25.16 8.84 6.23
N PRO A 116 -25.07 10.17 6.08
CA PRO A 116 -24.14 10.78 5.13
C PRO A 116 -22.67 10.54 5.50
N ALA A 117 -22.37 10.27 6.77
CA ALA A 117 -21.01 10.02 7.22
C ALA A 117 -20.64 8.54 7.13
N SER A 118 -21.48 7.60 7.59
CA SER A 118 -21.07 6.19 7.71
C SER A 118 -22.10 5.17 7.22
N TYR A 119 -23.06 5.58 6.39
CA TYR A 119 -24.16 4.75 5.84
C TYR A 119 -25.16 4.22 6.89
N LEU A 120 -24.69 3.52 7.92
CA LEU A 120 -25.47 3.00 9.05
C LEU A 120 -25.62 4.01 10.21
N GLY A 121 -24.69 4.96 10.30
CA GLY A 121 -24.46 5.81 11.48
C GLY A 121 -23.46 5.19 12.46
N LYS A 122 -22.79 6.04 13.27
CA LYS A 122 -21.62 5.65 14.08
C LYS A 122 -21.86 4.47 15.02
N GLY A 123 -22.98 4.46 15.76
CA GLY A 123 -23.27 3.38 16.72
C GLY A 123 -23.39 2.02 16.04
N LYS A 124 -24.19 1.97 14.97
CA LYS A 124 -24.41 0.73 14.21
C LYS A 124 -23.17 0.27 13.45
N ALA A 125 -22.31 1.19 13.01
CA ALA A 125 -21.01 0.87 12.45
C ALA A 125 -20.04 0.24 13.49
N GLN A 126 -20.14 0.60 14.78
CA GLN A 126 -19.37 -0.07 15.84
C GLN A 126 -19.91 -1.48 16.13
N GLU A 127 -21.23 -1.68 16.08
CA GLU A 127 -21.82 -3.03 16.15
C GLU A 127 -21.33 -3.90 14.98
N LEU A 128 -21.32 -3.35 13.76
CA LEU A 128 -20.79 -4.02 12.59
C LEU A 128 -19.31 -4.41 12.77
N LYS A 129 -18.48 -3.54 13.34
CA LYS A 129 -17.09 -3.85 13.66
C LYS A 129 -16.97 -5.07 14.58
N ALA A 130 -17.86 -5.19 15.57
CA ALA A 130 -17.86 -6.35 16.47
C ALA A 130 -18.23 -7.65 15.74
N ILE A 131 -19.21 -7.59 14.82
CA ILE A 131 -19.60 -8.73 13.97
C ILE A 131 -18.43 -9.15 13.07
N VAL A 132 -17.83 -8.19 12.36
CA VAL A 132 -16.66 -8.43 11.48
C VAL A 132 -15.53 -9.11 12.26
N ALA A 133 -15.21 -8.63 13.47
CA ALA A 133 -14.17 -9.22 14.30
C ALA A 133 -14.55 -10.63 14.80
N ALA A 134 -15.80 -10.85 15.19
CA ALA A 134 -16.27 -12.15 15.68
C ALA A 134 -16.28 -13.23 14.58
N CYS A 135 -16.63 -12.84 13.36
CA CYS A 135 -16.66 -13.73 12.20
C CYS A 135 -15.31 -13.83 11.47
N GLU A 136 -14.33 -13.01 11.85
CA GLU A 136 -13.05 -12.87 11.13
C GLU A 136 -13.25 -12.57 9.64
N ALA A 137 -14.16 -11.65 9.32
CA ALA A 137 -14.42 -11.25 7.95
C ALA A 137 -13.31 -10.34 7.40
N ASP A 138 -12.98 -10.51 6.12
CA ASP A 138 -11.95 -9.75 5.41
C ASP A 138 -12.52 -8.48 4.77
N THR A 139 -13.82 -8.49 4.43
CA THR A 139 -14.49 -7.41 3.68
C THR A 139 -15.94 -7.22 4.12
N VAL A 140 -16.43 -5.98 4.05
CA VAL A 140 -17.86 -5.63 4.18
C VAL A 140 -18.40 -5.20 2.81
N ILE A 141 -19.58 -5.70 2.43
CA ILE A 141 -20.25 -5.35 1.19
C ILE A 141 -21.56 -4.62 1.49
N ALA A 142 -21.70 -3.39 1.00
CA ALA A 142 -22.93 -2.61 1.11
C ALA A 142 -23.90 -2.87 -0.04
N ASP A 143 -25.18 -3.01 0.28
CA ASP A 143 -26.25 -3.33 -0.68
C ASP A 143 -26.52 -2.22 -1.70
N THR A 144 -26.16 -1.00 -1.37
CA THR A 144 -26.31 0.17 -2.25
C THR A 144 -24.97 0.85 -2.45
N GLU A 145 -24.85 1.62 -3.53
CA GLU A 145 -23.68 2.46 -3.79
C GLU A 145 -23.34 3.34 -2.58
N LEU A 146 -22.05 3.43 -2.28
CA LEU A 146 -21.54 4.25 -1.18
C LEU A 146 -20.88 5.51 -1.72
N ALA A 147 -21.20 6.65 -1.11
CA ALA A 147 -20.39 7.84 -1.33
C ALA A 147 -18.94 7.59 -0.87
N PRO A 148 -17.92 8.21 -1.52
CA PRO A 148 -16.51 8.01 -1.15
C PRO A 148 -16.22 8.29 0.34
N SER A 149 -16.90 9.28 0.91
CA SER A 149 -16.81 9.60 2.35
C SER A 149 -17.39 8.49 3.23
N GLN A 150 -18.54 7.92 2.85
CA GLN A 150 -19.17 6.83 3.59
C GLN A 150 -18.29 5.59 3.61
N ARG A 151 -17.76 5.21 2.45
CA ARG A 151 -16.85 4.06 2.33
C ARG A 151 -15.62 4.23 3.22
N ARG A 152 -14.91 5.35 3.08
CA ARG A 152 -13.71 5.63 3.90
C ARG A 152 -14.00 5.62 5.39
N ASN A 153 -15.09 6.28 5.81
CA ASN A 153 -15.45 6.32 7.21
C ASN A 153 -15.87 4.95 7.76
N LEU A 154 -16.52 4.11 6.95
CA LEU A 154 -16.81 2.73 7.33
C LEU A 154 -15.51 1.93 7.48
N GLU A 155 -14.61 1.96 6.49
CA GLU A 155 -13.29 1.30 6.55
C GLU A 155 -12.52 1.73 7.82
N ASP A 156 -12.53 3.02 8.14
CA ASP A 156 -11.90 3.57 9.34
C ASP A 156 -12.51 3.03 10.64
N ILE A 157 -13.80 2.70 10.65
CA ILE A 157 -14.49 2.14 11.82
C ILE A 157 -14.28 0.63 11.90
N VAL A 158 -14.60 -0.11 10.83
CA VAL A 158 -14.64 -1.58 10.81
C VAL A 158 -13.25 -2.21 10.67
N LYS A 159 -12.27 -1.46 10.18
CA LYS A 159 -10.86 -1.90 9.99
C LYS A 159 -10.66 -3.03 8.99
N VAL A 160 -11.60 -3.20 8.08
CA VAL A 160 -11.56 -4.12 6.94
C VAL A 160 -11.96 -3.38 5.67
N LYS A 161 -11.72 -3.99 4.50
CA LYS A 161 -12.10 -3.42 3.21
C LYS A 161 -13.61 -3.25 3.13
N VAL A 162 -14.09 -2.14 2.56
CA VAL A 162 -15.52 -1.90 2.33
C VAL A 162 -15.75 -1.66 0.85
N VAL A 163 -16.68 -2.42 0.29
CA VAL A 163 -17.11 -2.28 -1.10
C VAL A 163 -18.64 -2.15 -1.15
N ASP A 164 -19.17 -1.76 -2.30
CA ASP A 164 -20.60 -1.72 -2.54
C ASP A 164 -21.02 -2.71 -3.62
N ARG A 165 -22.33 -2.81 -3.81
CA ARG A 165 -22.96 -3.67 -4.83
C ARG A 165 -22.38 -3.43 -6.22
N THR A 166 -22.12 -2.18 -6.60
CA THR A 166 -21.56 -1.85 -7.92
C THR A 166 -20.18 -2.47 -8.10
N ALA A 167 -19.32 -2.38 -7.09
CA ALA A 167 -17.99 -3.00 -7.13
C ALA A 167 -18.05 -4.53 -7.31
N ILE A 168 -18.98 -5.22 -6.65
CA ILE A 168 -19.15 -6.68 -6.82
C ILE A 168 -19.61 -7.02 -8.24
N ILE A 169 -20.55 -6.26 -8.79
CA ILE A 169 -21.02 -6.46 -10.17
C ILE A 169 -19.87 -6.28 -11.16
N LEU A 170 -19.05 -5.24 -10.98
CA LEU A 170 -17.88 -4.99 -11.83
C LEU A 170 -16.84 -6.11 -11.70
N ASP A 171 -16.59 -6.61 -10.49
CA ASP A 171 -15.66 -7.73 -10.27
C ASP A 171 -16.13 -9.00 -11.00
N ILE A 172 -17.42 -9.34 -10.90
CA ILE A 172 -18.00 -10.46 -11.65
C ILE A 172 -17.78 -10.26 -13.16
N PHE A 173 -18.03 -9.07 -13.70
CA PHE A 173 -17.79 -8.82 -15.12
C PHE A 173 -16.31 -8.93 -15.50
N ALA A 174 -15.40 -8.45 -14.67
CA ALA A 174 -13.95 -8.55 -14.89
C ALA A 174 -13.50 -10.02 -14.93
N GLN A 175 -14.02 -10.85 -14.03
CA GLN A 175 -13.74 -12.29 -13.98
C GLN A 175 -14.24 -13.03 -15.23
N HIS A 176 -15.36 -12.58 -15.82
CA HIS A 176 -15.97 -13.21 -17.00
C HIS A 176 -15.48 -12.62 -18.34
N ALA A 177 -14.77 -11.49 -18.33
CA ALA A 177 -14.23 -10.85 -19.51
C ALA A 177 -13.07 -11.67 -20.13
N LYS A 178 -13.39 -12.53 -21.10
CA LYS A 178 -12.40 -13.40 -21.78
C LYS A 178 -11.53 -12.66 -22.82
N SER A 179 -12.02 -11.55 -23.39
CA SER A 179 -11.31 -10.80 -24.43
C SER A 179 -10.56 -9.59 -23.86
N ARG A 180 -9.45 -9.19 -24.51
CA ARG A 180 -8.69 -7.98 -24.15
C ARG A 180 -9.54 -6.71 -24.15
N GLU A 181 -10.47 -6.62 -25.09
CA GLU A 181 -11.43 -5.51 -25.20
C GLU A 181 -12.45 -5.53 -24.06
N GLY A 182 -12.98 -6.71 -23.70
CA GLY A 182 -13.89 -6.85 -22.58
C GLY A 182 -13.25 -6.51 -21.24
N LYS A 183 -11.96 -6.82 -21.04
CA LYS A 183 -11.23 -6.42 -19.83
C LYS A 183 -11.07 -4.90 -19.74
N ALA A 184 -10.71 -4.26 -20.85
CA ALA A 184 -10.52 -2.80 -20.90
C ALA A 184 -11.83 -2.00 -20.64
N GLN A 185 -13.00 -2.57 -20.97
CA GLN A 185 -14.29 -1.93 -20.70
C GLN A 185 -14.71 -1.96 -19.22
N VAL A 186 -14.17 -2.88 -18.43
CA VAL A 186 -14.52 -3.05 -17.00
C VAL A 186 -13.62 -2.22 -16.08
N GLU A 187 -12.40 -1.87 -16.52
CA GLU A 187 -11.43 -1.08 -15.76
C GLU A 187 -11.60 0.46 -15.87
N LEU A 188 -12.58 0.94 -16.65
CA LEU A 188 -12.89 2.38 -16.87
C LEU A 188 -13.93 2.90 -15.87
#